data_AF-A0A4Q9B666-F1
#
_entry.id   AF-A0A4Q9B666-F1
#
_cell.length_a   1.000
_cell.length_b   1.000
_cell.length_c   1.000
_cell.angle_alpha   90.00
_cell.angle_beta   90.00
_cell.angle_gamma   90.00
#
_symmetry.space_group_name_H-M   'P 1'
#
loop_
_entity.id
_entity.type
_entity.pdbx_description
1 polymer ?
#
loop_
_entity_poly.entity_id
_entity_poly.type
_entity_poly.pdbx_seq_one_letter_code
_entity_poly.pdbx_strand_id
1 'polypeptide(L)'
;MARLLLFPLLALLPACTLTLELVYPGHRISGLETQRTYCTYGDTRVDFRFLLEGSLDRLELYWLAEGQRPQDARPGERYALWGPIRGGSLRGWLQVTPSGEIRAVSLTTPQSQGEVLPQGIVVEPLPERRLWLRGFTGGVAGPFVPARNPVRPDASSACDPLW
;
A
#
# COMPACT_ATOMS: atom_id res chain seq x y z
N MET A 1 -50.63 -7.75 -62.60
CA MET A 1 -49.39 -6.93 -62.53
C MET A 1 -49.60 -5.84 -61.47
N ALA A 2 -48.89 -5.94 -60.35
CA ALA A 2 -48.57 -4.81 -59.47
C ALA A 2 -47.47 -5.28 -58.51
N ARG A 3 -46.24 -4.85 -58.77
CA ARG A 3 -45.05 -5.02 -57.91
C ARG A 3 -45.07 -3.87 -56.90
N LEU A 4 -44.98 -4.16 -55.60
CA LEU A 4 -44.65 -3.16 -54.58
C LEU A 4 -43.53 -3.70 -53.68
N LEU A 5 -42.34 -3.31 -54.10
CA LEU A 5 -41.10 -2.97 -53.40
C LEU A 5 -40.94 -3.37 -51.92
N LEU A 6 -39.82 -4.08 -51.69
CA LEU A 6 -39.07 -4.17 -50.44
C LEU A 6 -38.94 -2.81 -49.72
N PHE A 7 -39.12 -2.83 -48.40
CA PHE A 7 -38.42 -1.92 -47.50
C PHE A 7 -37.81 -2.76 -46.35
N PRO A 8 -36.48 -2.75 -46.16
CA PRO A 8 -35.84 -3.49 -45.08
C PRO A 8 -36.04 -2.71 -43.78
N LEU A 9 -36.80 -3.28 -42.86
CA LEU A 9 -36.92 -2.79 -41.48
C LEU A 9 -35.64 -3.19 -40.72
N LEU A 10 -34.52 -2.55 -41.06
CA LEU A 10 -33.19 -2.88 -40.54
C LEU A 10 -32.49 -1.59 -40.09
N ALA A 11 -33.10 -0.92 -39.13
CA ALA A 11 -32.46 0.14 -38.35
C ALA A 11 -33.21 0.27 -37.02
N LEU A 12 -32.47 0.56 -35.95
CA LEU A 12 -32.91 0.79 -34.56
C LEU A 12 -32.78 -0.41 -33.61
N LEU A 13 -31.58 -0.99 -33.53
CA LEU A 13 -31.08 -1.45 -32.23
C LEU A 13 -30.41 -0.24 -31.57
N PRO A 14 -31.00 0.36 -30.51
CA PRO A 14 -30.28 1.35 -29.73
C PRO A 14 -29.08 0.63 -29.10
N ALA A 15 -27.87 1.01 -29.51
CA ALA A 15 -26.68 0.67 -28.77
C ALA A 15 -26.81 1.34 -27.40
N CYS A 16 -27.18 0.58 -26.37
CA CYS A 16 -27.03 1.01 -24.99
C CYS A 16 -25.54 1.28 -24.76
N THR A 17 -25.12 2.53 -24.91
CA THR A 17 -23.86 3.00 -24.35
C THR A 17 -23.99 2.89 -22.84
N LEU A 18 -23.44 1.80 -22.30
CA LEU A 18 -23.32 1.59 -20.87
C LEU A 18 -22.21 2.53 -20.40
N THR A 19 -22.60 3.72 -19.96
CA THR A 19 -21.70 4.67 -19.32
C THR A 19 -21.28 4.06 -17.99
N LEU A 20 -20.10 3.47 -17.96
CA LEU A 20 -19.50 2.92 -16.76
C LEU A 20 -19.07 4.13 -15.91
N GLU A 21 -19.99 4.65 -15.09
CA GLU A 21 -19.63 5.58 -14.03
C GLU A 21 -18.66 4.83 -13.12
N LEU A 22 -17.38 5.17 -13.23
CA LEU A 22 -16.34 4.65 -12.36
C LEU A 22 -16.60 5.26 -10.98
N VAL A 23 -17.50 4.62 -10.23
CA VAL A 23 -17.74 4.93 -8.82
C VAL A 23 -16.38 4.81 -8.15
N TYR A 24 -15.87 5.95 -7.69
CA TYR A 24 -14.64 6.03 -6.90
C TYR A 24 -14.69 4.91 -5.87
N PRO A 25 -13.63 4.08 -5.74
CA PRO A 25 -13.70 2.99 -4.79
C PRO A 25 -14.04 3.64 -3.44
N GLY A 26 -15.06 3.13 -2.75
CA GLY A 26 -15.64 3.76 -1.56
C GLY A 26 -14.69 3.86 -0.36
N HIS A 27 -13.38 3.83 -0.59
CA HIS A 27 -12.30 3.98 0.36
C HIS A 27 -11.37 5.14 -0.02
N ARG A 28 -10.71 5.71 0.99
CA ARG A 28 -9.61 6.66 0.80
C ARG A 28 -8.55 6.47 1.87
N ILE A 29 -7.31 6.27 1.44
CA ILE A 29 -6.15 6.25 2.32
C ILE A 29 -5.52 7.64 2.30
N SER A 30 -5.22 8.21 3.46
CA SER A 30 -4.55 9.51 3.56
C SER A 30 -3.69 9.61 4.81
N GLY A 31 -2.81 10.62 4.86
CA GLY A 31 -2.00 10.88 6.05
C GLY A 31 -1.06 9.74 6.46
N LEU A 32 -0.57 8.96 5.48
CA LEU A 32 0.40 7.91 5.75
C LEU A 32 1.71 8.51 6.25
N GLU A 33 2.15 8.06 7.42
CA GLU A 33 3.38 8.49 8.08
C GLU A 33 4.06 7.28 8.69
N THR A 34 5.39 7.34 8.80
CA THR A 34 6.21 6.28 9.39
C THR A 34 7.16 6.86 10.43
N GLN A 35 7.83 5.99 11.19
CA GLN A 35 9.05 6.38 11.89
C GLN A 35 10.14 6.88 10.92
N ARG A 36 11.20 7.48 11.48
CA ARG A 36 12.24 8.17 10.70
C ARG A 36 13.41 7.30 10.27
N THR A 37 13.66 6.21 10.97
CA THR A 37 14.88 5.40 10.79
C THR A 37 14.59 3.91 10.74
N TYR A 38 15.50 3.17 10.09
CA TYR A 38 15.57 1.71 10.15
C TYR A 38 17.02 1.26 10.33
N CYS A 39 17.21 0.10 10.95
CA CYS A 39 18.51 -0.45 11.29
C CYS A 39 19.26 -0.96 10.06
N THR A 40 20.54 -0.63 9.98
CA THR A 40 21.42 -1.13 8.90
C THR A 40 21.95 -2.53 9.14
N TYR A 41 21.83 -3.03 10.37
CA TYR A 41 22.51 -4.23 10.83
C TYR A 41 21.59 -5.40 11.21
N GLY A 42 20.28 -5.19 11.16
CA GLY A 42 19.30 -6.18 11.54
C GLY A 42 17.90 -5.78 11.12
N ASP A 43 16.96 -6.68 11.34
CA ASP A 43 15.56 -6.40 11.02
C ASP A 43 15.03 -5.25 11.87
N THR A 44 14.18 -4.41 11.27
CA THR A 44 13.56 -3.25 11.93
C THR A 44 12.06 -3.41 11.88
N ARG A 45 11.38 -3.06 12.98
CA ARG A 45 9.93 -2.93 13.00
C ARG A 45 9.55 -1.49 12.67
N VAL A 46 9.35 -1.20 11.38
CA VAL A 46 8.95 0.12 10.91
C VAL A 46 7.48 0.36 11.23
N ASP A 47 7.22 1.15 12.28
CA ASP A 47 5.90 1.60 12.66
C ASP A 47 5.35 2.64 11.66
N PHE A 48 4.04 2.55 11.38
CA PHE A 48 3.33 3.45 10.48
C PHE A 48 1.90 3.73 10.94
N ARG A 49 1.35 4.87 10.52
CA ARG A 49 -0.03 5.28 10.78
C ARG A 49 -0.64 5.88 9.53
N PHE A 50 -1.95 5.76 9.37
CA PHE A 50 -2.71 6.43 8.30
C PHE A 50 -4.19 6.56 8.66
N LEU A 51 -4.88 7.41 7.92
CA LEU A 51 -6.34 7.54 7.97
C LEU A 51 -6.95 6.74 6.82
N LEU A 52 -7.97 5.95 7.14
CA LEU A 52 -8.79 5.23 6.17
C LEU A 52 -10.23 5.72 6.26
N GLU A 53 -10.74 6.28 5.18
CA GLU A 53 -12.19 6.45 4.97
C GLU A 53 -12.73 5.20 4.28
N GLY A 54 -13.93 4.75 4.64
CA GLY A 54 -14.54 3.54 4.06
C GLY A 54 -14.00 2.23 4.62
N SER A 55 -13.92 1.19 3.77
CA SER A 55 -13.36 -0.12 4.14
C SER A 55 -12.61 -0.75 2.97
N LEU A 56 -11.58 -1.55 3.28
CA LEU A 56 -10.81 -2.30 2.29
C LEU A 56 -11.07 -3.79 2.47
N ASP A 57 -11.01 -4.55 1.37
CA ASP A 57 -10.94 -6.02 1.37
C ASP A 57 -9.48 -6.51 1.31
N ARG A 58 -8.60 -5.62 0.82
CA ARG A 58 -7.16 -5.85 0.73
C ARG A 58 -6.41 -4.53 0.87
N LEU A 59 -5.29 -4.59 1.59
CA LEU A 59 -4.29 -3.53 1.68
C LEU A 59 -2.95 -4.09 1.22
N GLU A 60 -2.37 -3.50 0.18
CA GLU A 60 -1.01 -3.79 -0.23
C GLU A 60 -0.05 -2.75 0.36
N LEU A 61 1.08 -3.22 0.85
CA LEU A 61 2.19 -2.44 1.40
C LEU A 61 3.40 -2.63 0.50
N TYR A 62 4.14 -1.54 0.26
CA TYR A 62 5.35 -1.56 -0.55
C TYR A 62 6.47 -0.84 0.19
N TRP A 63 7.60 -1.51 0.39
CA TRP A 63 8.79 -0.98 1.04
C TRP A 63 9.91 -0.82 0.03
N LEU A 64 10.08 0.42 -0.45
CA LEU A 64 10.89 0.69 -1.64
C LEU A 64 12.02 1.65 -1.32
N ALA A 65 13.09 1.59 -2.11
CA ALA A 65 14.07 2.66 -2.12
C ALA A 65 13.41 3.99 -2.51
N GLU A 66 13.86 5.08 -1.91
CA GLU A 66 13.34 6.42 -2.23
C GLU A 66 13.50 6.70 -3.73
N GLY A 67 12.42 7.16 -4.37
CA GLY A 67 12.36 7.41 -5.82
C GLY A 67 11.95 6.20 -6.67
N GLN A 68 11.93 4.98 -6.12
CA GLN A 68 11.39 3.81 -6.82
C GLN A 68 9.85 3.85 -6.84
N ARG A 69 9.27 3.39 -7.96
CA ARG A 69 7.82 3.34 -8.14
C ARG A 69 7.24 1.99 -7.70
N PRO A 70 6.06 1.94 -7.07
CA PRO A 70 5.44 0.68 -6.64
C PRO A 70 5.20 -0.36 -7.74
N GLN A 71 5.06 0.06 -8.99
CA GLN A 71 4.94 -0.85 -10.14
C GLN A 71 6.21 -1.67 -10.38
N ASP A 72 7.36 -1.16 -9.95
CA ASP A 72 8.69 -1.76 -10.14
C ASP A 72 9.12 -2.56 -8.89
N ALA A 73 8.21 -2.80 -7.95
CA ALA A 73 8.49 -3.49 -6.69
C ALA A 73 8.82 -4.97 -6.91
N ARG A 74 9.91 -5.43 -6.29
CA ARG A 74 10.29 -6.84 -6.29
C ARG A 74 9.35 -7.66 -5.39
N PRO A 75 9.26 -9.00 -5.55
CA PRO A 75 8.40 -9.83 -4.73
C PRO A 75 8.61 -9.67 -3.21
N GLY A 76 9.85 -9.46 -2.75
CA GLY A 76 10.17 -9.23 -1.33
C GLY A 76 9.88 -7.82 -0.83
N GLU A 77 9.66 -6.85 -1.71
CA GLU A 77 9.41 -5.44 -1.36
C GLU A 77 7.91 -5.14 -1.21
N ARG A 78 7.04 -6.15 -1.38
CA ARG A 78 5.59 -6.02 -1.31
C ARG A 78 4.97 -7.04 -0.37
N TYR A 79 3.89 -6.64 0.29
CA TYR A 79 3.09 -7.52 1.13
C TYR A 79 1.62 -7.18 1.01
N ALA A 80 0.73 -8.17 1.13
CA ALA A 80 -0.71 -7.96 1.06
C ALA A 80 -1.40 -8.48 2.33
N LEU A 81 -2.15 -7.59 2.97
CA LEU A 81 -3.09 -7.92 4.03
C LEU A 81 -4.48 -8.08 3.46
N TRP A 82 -5.21 -9.08 3.93
CA TRP A 82 -6.55 -9.42 3.48
C TRP A 82 -7.56 -9.32 4.63
N GLY A 83 -8.81 -9.00 4.27
CA GLY A 83 -9.94 -9.00 5.19
C GLY A 83 -10.67 -7.66 5.14
N PRO A 84 -11.82 -7.55 5.84
CA PRO A 84 -12.44 -6.26 6.00
C PRO A 84 -11.58 -5.39 6.93
N ILE A 85 -10.79 -4.48 6.35
CA ILE A 85 -10.06 -3.44 7.07
C ILE A 85 -11.00 -2.23 7.16
N ARG A 86 -11.48 -1.96 8.37
CA ARG A 86 -12.46 -0.88 8.61
C ARG A 86 -11.76 0.47 8.72
N GLY A 87 -12.46 1.51 8.27
CA GLY A 87 -12.01 2.89 8.35
C GLY A 87 -11.76 3.40 9.76
N GLY A 88 -10.99 4.48 9.86
CA GLY A 88 -10.54 5.09 11.09
C GLY A 88 -9.07 5.49 11.03
N SER A 89 -8.52 5.81 12.20
CA SER A 89 -7.07 5.99 12.37
C SER A 89 -6.43 4.62 12.62
N LEU A 90 -5.65 4.16 11.66
CA LEU A 90 -4.99 2.87 11.69
C LEU A 90 -3.51 3.05 12.03
N ARG A 91 -3.01 2.16 12.88
CA ARG A 91 -1.59 2.03 13.19
C ARG A 91 -1.16 0.60 12.88
N GLY A 92 0.08 0.44 12.52
CA GLY A 92 0.65 -0.86 12.23
C GLY A 92 2.16 -0.80 12.21
N TRP A 93 2.74 -1.94 11.91
CA TRP A 93 4.17 -2.10 11.79
C TRP A 93 4.51 -3.06 10.67
N LEU A 94 5.70 -2.85 10.11
CA LEU A 94 6.29 -3.61 9.05
C LEU A 94 7.66 -4.10 9.52
N GLN A 95 7.86 -5.40 9.66
CA GLN A 95 9.20 -5.95 9.90
C GLN A 95 9.95 -6.03 8.57
N VAL A 96 11.06 -5.31 8.47
CA VAL A 96 11.89 -5.21 7.26
C VAL A 96 13.33 -5.60 7.53
N THR A 97 13.97 -6.19 6.54
CA THR A 97 15.42 -6.40 6.53
C THR A 97 16.17 -5.13 6.10
N PRO A 98 17.47 -4.99 6.41
CA PRO A 98 18.30 -3.91 5.87
C PRO A 98 18.33 -3.88 4.33
N SER A 99 18.26 -5.04 3.68
CA SER A 99 18.23 -5.16 2.22
C SER A 99 16.91 -4.71 1.59
N GLY A 100 15.83 -4.56 2.37
CA GLY A 100 14.53 -4.06 1.92
C GLY A 100 13.45 -5.10 1.74
N GLU A 101 13.68 -6.33 2.16
CA GLU A 101 12.63 -7.35 2.17
C GLU A 101 11.68 -7.17 3.35
N ILE A 102 10.38 -7.33 3.10
CA ILE A 102 9.33 -7.41 4.11
C ILE A 102 9.27 -8.84 4.65
N ARG A 103 9.37 -8.98 5.97
CA ARG A 103 9.27 -10.27 6.69
C ARG A 103 7.90 -10.50 7.30
N ALA A 104 7.31 -9.46 7.89
CA ALA A 104 6.03 -9.53 8.57
C ALA A 104 5.33 -8.17 8.58
N VAL A 105 4.01 -8.18 8.72
CA VAL A 105 3.17 -6.98 8.83
C VAL A 105 2.10 -7.20 9.88
N SER A 106 1.78 -6.16 10.65
CA SER A 106 0.58 -6.14 11.48
C SER A 106 -0.11 -4.79 11.40
N LEU A 107 -1.44 -4.80 11.45
CA LEU A 107 -2.26 -3.64 11.74
C LEU A 107 -2.83 -3.82 13.15
N THR A 108 -2.40 -2.98 14.08
CA THR A 108 -2.86 -3.01 15.47
C THR A 108 -3.70 -1.76 15.76
N THR A 109 -4.95 -1.95 16.18
CA THR A 109 -5.62 -1.00 17.08
C THR A 109 -4.84 -0.93 18.40
N PRO A 110 -4.79 0.22 19.09
CA PRO A 110 -3.70 0.55 20.01
C PRO A 110 -3.57 -0.48 21.15
N GLN A 111 -2.48 -1.23 21.13
CA GLN A 111 -1.89 -1.88 22.30
C GLN A 111 -0.40 -2.12 22.00
N SER A 112 0.43 -1.41 22.76
CA SER A 112 1.88 -1.39 22.69
C SER A 112 2.48 -2.71 23.13
N GLN A 113 3.43 -3.26 22.36
CA GLN A 113 4.43 -4.19 22.86
C GLN A 113 5.75 -3.91 22.17
N GLY A 114 6.73 -3.51 22.98
CA GLY A 114 8.12 -3.31 22.59
C GLY A 114 8.88 -4.64 22.57
N GLU A 115 9.95 -4.69 21.80
CA GLU A 115 10.88 -5.80 21.82
C GLU A 115 12.30 -5.36 21.44
N VAL A 116 13.24 -6.23 21.77
CA VAL A 116 14.68 -6.01 22.01
C VAL A 116 15.51 -6.08 20.71
N LEU A 117 16.51 -5.20 20.61
CA LEU A 117 17.43 -5.07 19.46
C LEU A 117 18.55 -6.13 19.45
N PRO A 118 18.81 -6.80 18.30
CA PRO A 118 20.05 -7.56 18.08
C PRO A 118 21.17 -6.66 17.51
N GLN A 119 22.43 -6.90 17.91
CA GLN A 119 23.60 -6.20 17.38
C GLN A 119 24.09 -6.84 16.07
N GLY A 120 24.39 -6.03 15.05
CA GLY A 120 24.95 -6.54 13.80
C GLY A 120 25.85 -5.54 13.07
N ILE A 121 26.38 -5.97 11.93
CA ILE A 121 27.47 -5.35 11.17
C ILE A 121 26.94 -4.40 10.09
N VAL A 122 27.60 -3.26 9.93
CA VAL A 122 27.32 -2.22 8.92
C VAL A 122 27.68 -2.72 7.51
N VAL A 123 26.71 -2.79 6.60
CA VAL A 123 26.93 -3.12 5.19
C VAL A 123 26.49 -1.95 4.32
N GLU A 124 27.47 -1.29 3.68
CA GLU A 124 27.36 -0.26 2.62
C GLU A 124 26.33 0.89 2.88
N PRO A 125 26.37 2.02 2.14
CA PRO A 125 25.32 3.03 2.32
C PRO A 125 23.99 2.48 1.77
N LEU A 126 23.17 1.93 2.67
CA LEU A 126 21.80 1.55 2.35
C LEU A 126 20.99 2.77 1.92
N PRO A 127 19.97 2.63 1.05
CA PRO A 127 19.21 3.77 0.57
C PRO A 127 18.24 4.29 1.64
N GLU A 128 17.83 5.56 1.53
CA GLU A 128 16.56 5.97 2.14
C GLU A 128 15.41 5.15 1.53
N ARG A 129 14.37 4.90 2.31
CA ARG A 129 13.23 4.11 1.89
C ARG A 129 11.91 4.81 2.14
N ARG A 130 10.87 4.40 1.41
CA ARG A 130 9.52 4.94 1.59
C ARG A 130 8.50 3.83 1.55
N LEU A 131 7.61 3.85 2.54
CA LEU A 131 6.42 3.00 2.56
C LEU A 131 5.37 3.58 1.61
N TRP A 132 4.77 2.71 0.81
CA TRP A 132 3.56 3.03 0.05
C TRP A 132 2.45 2.06 0.40
N LEU A 133 1.21 2.55 0.31
CA LEU A 133 0.01 1.74 0.48
C LEU A 133 -0.86 1.77 -0.77
N ARG A 134 -1.59 0.68 -1.00
CA ARG A 134 -2.66 0.62 -1.99
C ARG A 134 -3.85 -0.17 -1.45
N GLY A 135 -5.00 0.48 -1.37
CA GLY A 135 -6.24 -0.14 -0.92
C GLY A 135 -7.03 -0.77 -2.07
N PHE A 136 -7.84 -1.78 -1.75
CA PHE A 136 -8.78 -2.39 -2.68
C PHE A 136 -10.14 -2.61 -2.01
N THR A 137 -11.22 -2.35 -2.75
CA THR A 137 -12.61 -2.63 -2.33
C THR A 137 -13.37 -3.22 -3.52
N GLY A 138 -14.01 -4.37 -3.36
CA GLY A 138 -14.74 -5.04 -4.43
C GLY A 138 -13.87 -5.38 -5.66
N GLY A 139 -12.57 -5.63 -5.44
CA GLY A 139 -11.59 -5.84 -6.52
C GLY A 139 -11.10 -4.56 -7.22
N VAL A 140 -11.65 -3.39 -6.90
CA VAL A 140 -11.23 -2.10 -7.46
C VAL A 140 -10.07 -1.54 -6.64
N ALA A 141 -8.98 -1.21 -7.32
CA ALA A 141 -7.78 -0.66 -6.72
C ALA A 141 -7.86 0.86 -6.56
N GLY A 142 -7.54 1.35 -5.36
CA GLY A 142 -7.28 2.76 -5.13
C GLY A 142 -5.92 3.23 -5.67
N PRO A 143 -5.60 4.52 -5.49
CA PRO A 143 -4.30 5.08 -5.84
C PRO A 143 -3.20 4.55 -4.92
N PHE A 144 -1.95 4.64 -5.39
CA PHE A 144 -0.79 4.46 -4.53
C PHE A 144 -0.62 5.68 -3.63
N VAL A 145 -0.50 5.46 -2.33
CA VAL A 145 -0.34 6.51 -1.32
C VAL A 145 1.04 6.39 -0.69
N PRO A 146 1.96 7.33 -0.95
CA PRO A 146 3.27 7.34 -0.29
C PRO A 146 3.14 7.83 1.16
N ALA A 147 4.02 7.32 2.02
CA ALA A 147 4.28 7.94 3.31
C ALA A 147 4.78 9.37 3.08
N ARG A 148 4.41 10.30 3.96
CA ARG A 148 4.83 11.71 3.85
C ARG A 148 6.33 11.87 3.99
N ASN A 149 6.96 11.06 4.83
CA ASN A 149 8.39 11.06 5.08
C ASN A 149 9.08 9.82 4.51
N PRO A 150 10.34 9.94 4.07
CA PRO A 150 11.22 8.79 3.91
C PRO A 150 11.69 8.28 5.28
N VAL A 151 12.28 7.10 5.26
CA VAL A 151 12.90 6.41 6.40
C VAL A 151 14.37 6.20 6.08
N ARG A 152 15.24 6.67 6.96
CA ARG A 152 16.69 6.67 6.74
C ARG A 152 17.35 5.45 7.37
N PRO A 153 18.40 4.90 6.74
CA PRO A 153 19.24 3.92 7.41
C PRO A 153 19.93 4.57 8.62
N ASP A 154 19.99 3.85 9.74
CA ASP A 154 20.73 4.24 10.94
C ASP A 154 21.51 3.04 11.51
N ALA A 155 22.78 3.27 11.83
CA ALA A 155 23.68 2.28 12.40
C ALA A 155 23.81 2.42 13.93
N SER A 156 23.13 3.39 14.54
CA SER A 156 23.12 3.58 15.98
C SER A 156 22.33 2.47 16.70
N SER A 157 22.52 2.35 18.01
CA SER A 157 21.68 1.49 18.86
C SER A 157 20.24 1.98 19.01
N ALA A 158 19.89 3.15 18.45
CA ALA A 158 18.55 3.75 18.50
C ALA A 158 17.86 3.77 17.12
N CYS A 159 18.35 2.96 16.18
CA CYS A 159 17.88 2.91 14.79
C CYS A 159 16.40 2.48 14.65
N ASP A 160 15.85 1.76 15.63
CA ASP A 160 14.45 1.37 15.71
C ASP A 160 13.76 2.06 16.91
N PRO A 161 13.36 3.33 16.78
CA PRO A 161 12.75 4.09 17.86
C PRO A 161 11.30 3.66 18.11
N LEU A 162 10.89 3.64 19.37
CA LEU A 162 9.47 3.50 19.74
C LEU A 162 8.65 4.71 19.21
N TRP A 163 7.51 4.47 18.58
CA TRP A 163 6.70 5.49 17.88
C TRP A 163 5.20 5.51 18.23
#